data_AF-A0A535VTY9-F1
#
_entry.id   AF-A0A535VTY9-F1
#
_cell.length_a   1.000
_cell.length_b   1.000
_cell.length_c   1.000
_cell.angle_alpha   90.00
_cell.angle_beta   90.00
_cell.angle_gamma   90.00
#
_symmetry.space_group_name_H-M   'P 1'
#
loop_
_entity.id
_entity.type
_entity.pdbx_description
1 polymer ?
#
loop_
_entity_poly.entity_id
_entity_poly.type
_entity_poly.pdbx_seq_one_letter_code
_entity_poly.pdbx_strand_id
1 'polypeptide(L)'
;MNMQMLGAGDRRYLILGALVALMGLLSFLDPSGSWGAVVLVGILGGLLAGFVAVQPQVAPTVKLPASKGTVLLVAGALAAGGFVIAGLTFINYVFALTRIFSILFDIGLVASLVLLWFGWQAYQAEQGKTPAAPPPAAPPPAAPPAA
;
A
#
# COMPACT_ATOMS: atom_id res chain seq x y z
N MET A 1 -0.74 17.61 14.70
CA MET A 1 -1.59 16.42 14.50
C MET A 1 -1.33 15.44 15.63
N ASN A 2 -2.34 15.02 16.39
CA ASN A 2 -2.12 14.18 17.57
C ASN A 2 -2.09 12.69 17.17
N MET A 3 -0.89 12.09 17.10
CA MET A 3 -0.73 10.69 16.68
C MET A 3 -1.41 9.67 17.60
N GLN A 4 -1.76 10.06 18.82
CA GLN A 4 -2.50 9.21 19.77
C GLN A 4 -3.96 9.01 19.36
N MET A 5 -4.50 9.86 18.47
CA MET A 5 -5.87 9.75 17.97
C MET A 5 -6.01 8.81 16.75
N LEU A 6 -4.89 8.39 16.14
CA LEU A 6 -4.89 7.44 15.03
C LEU A 6 -4.99 6.01 15.58
N GLY A 7 -5.84 5.19 14.96
CA GLY A 7 -5.85 3.75 15.24
C GLY A 7 -4.47 3.14 15.00
N ALA A 8 -4.12 2.06 15.71
CA ALA A 8 -2.80 1.43 15.63
C ALA A 8 -2.41 1.02 14.19
N GLY A 9 -3.39 0.62 13.36
CA GLY A 9 -3.17 0.35 11.94
C GLY A 9 -2.83 1.61 11.13
N ASP A 10 -3.61 2.68 11.31
CA ASP A 10 -3.40 3.96 10.60
C ASP A 10 -2.05 4.58 10.93
N ARG A 11 -1.63 4.47 12.19
CA ARG A 11 -0.30 4.93 12.59
C ARG A 11 0.82 4.18 11.86
N ARG A 12 0.67 2.87 11.65
CA ARG A 12 1.65 2.05 10.90
C ARG A 12 1.69 2.43 9.43
N TYR A 13 0.53 2.62 8.79
CA TYR A 13 0.45 3.04 7.39
C TYR A 13 1.07 4.43 7.17
N LEU A 14 0.84 5.37 8.11
CA LEU A 14 1.46 6.68 8.08
C LEU A 14 2.99 6.59 8.18
N ILE A 15 3.50 5.84 9.17
CA ILE A 15 4.95 5.71 9.39
C ILE A 15 5.61 5.02 8.21
N LEU A 16 5.06 3.90 7.73
CA LEU A 16 5.62 3.16 6.59
C LEU A 16 5.54 3.96 5.31
N GLY A 17 4.41 4.63 5.05
CA GLY A 17 4.25 5.52 3.89
C GLY A 17 5.25 6.68 3.91
N ALA A 18 5.45 7.30 5.07
CA ALA A 18 6.44 8.36 5.26
C ALA A 18 7.87 7.84 5.08
N LEU A 19 8.19 6.65 5.60
CA LEU A 19 9.51 6.02 5.40
C LEU A 19 9.77 5.73 3.93
N VAL A 20 8.81 5.14 3.22
CA VAL A 20 8.92 4.88 1.77
C VAL A 20 9.13 6.18 1.00
N ALA A 21 8.37 7.23 1.31
CA ALA A 21 8.51 8.53 0.65
C ALA A 21 9.85 9.21 0.97
N LEU A 22 10.31 9.16 2.23
CA LEU A 22 11.60 9.68 2.65
C LEU A 22 12.77 8.94 1.99
N MET A 23 12.75 7.61 2.02
CA MET A 23 13.81 6.80 1.40
C MET A 23 13.83 7.02 -0.12
N GLY A 24 12.66 7.13 -0.75
CA GLY A 24 12.57 7.49 -2.16
C GLY A 24 13.09 8.90 -2.44
N LEU A 25 12.80 9.89 -1.60
CA LEU A 25 13.33 11.25 -1.79
C LEU A 25 14.86 11.29 -1.60
N LEU A 26 15.38 10.59 -0.60
CA LEU A 26 16.83 10.50 -0.35
C LEU A 26 17.57 9.83 -1.52
N SER A 27 16.90 8.99 -2.31
CA SER A 27 17.51 8.40 -3.51
C SER A 27 17.89 9.43 -4.59
N PHE A 28 17.32 10.64 -4.56
CA PHE A 28 17.72 11.75 -5.45
C PHE A 28 19.02 12.43 -5.02
N LEU A 29 19.46 12.22 -3.78
CA LEU A 29 20.75 12.72 -3.28
C LEU A 29 21.90 11.78 -3.63
N ASP A 30 21.62 10.65 -4.27
CA ASP A 30 22.66 9.75 -4.73
C ASP A 30 23.49 10.40 -5.85
N PRO A 31 24.83 10.55 -5.68
CA PRO A 31 25.71 11.15 -6.68
C PRO A 31 25.70 10.44 -8.04
N SER A 32 25.35 9.16 -8.06
CA SER A 32 25.25 8.35 -9.29
C SER A 32 23.98 8.62 -10.10
N GLY A 33 22.99 9.33 -9.54
CA GLY A 33 21.78 9.80 -10.24
C GLY A 33 20.88 8.72 -10.87
N SER A 34 21.19 7.43 -10.68
CA SER A 34 20.72 6.36 -11.58
C SER A 34 19.34 5.79 -11.26
N TRP A 35 18.74 6.14 -10.12
CA TRP A 35 17.59 5.39 -9.57
C TRP A 35 16.52 6.27 -8.91
N GLY A 36 16.78 7.56 -8.68
CA GLY A 36 15.78 8.48 -8.12
C GLY A 36 14.49 8.58 -8.95
N ALA A 37 14.61 8.65 -10.27
CA ALA A 37 13.45 8.68 -11.17
C ALA A 37 12.62 7.39 -11.14
N VAL A 38 13.25 6.24 -10.91
CA VAL A 38 12.58 4.92 -10.87
C VAL A 38 11.78 4.75 -9.56
N VAL A 39 12.27 5.33 -8.47
CA VAL A 39 11.62 5.27 -7.16
C VAL A 39 10.46 6.30 -7.03
N LEU A 40 10.22 7.16 -8.02
CA LEU A 40 9.09 8.11 -8.02
C LEU A 40 7.74 7.42 -7.81
N VAL A 41 7.50 6.30 -8.49
CA VAL A 41 6.30 5.50 -8.30
C VAL A 41 6.22 4.97 -6.87
N GLY A 42 7.38 4.64 -6.31
CA GLY A 42 7.53 4.23 -4.91
C GLY A 42 7.12 5.32 -3.93
N ILE A 43 7.60 6.55 -4.15
CA ILE A 43 7.26 7.74 -3.37
C ILE A 43 5.76 8.02 -3.41
N LEU A 44 5.17 7.98 -4.61
CA LEU A 44 3.74 8.19 -4.78
C LEU A 44 2.92 7.13 -4.03
N GLY A 45 3.35 5.87 -4.07
CA GLY A 45 2.75 4.79 -3.27
C GLY A 45 2.84 5.05 -1.76
N GLY A 46 4.01 5.48 -1.27
CA GLY A 46 4.22 5.83 0.14
C GLY A 46 3.36 7.02 0.60
N LEU A 47 3.30 8.08 -0.21
CA LEU A 47 2.47 9.26 0.06
C LEU A 47 0.97 8.92 0.04
N LEU A 48 0.53 8.10 -0.91
CA LEU A 48 -0.86 7.65 -0.99
C LEU A 48 -1.25 6.83 0.25
N ALA A 49 -0.40 5.91 0.69
CA ALA A 49 -0.64 5.16 1.93
C ALA A 49 -0.70 6.06 3.17
N GLY A 50 0.22 7.04 3.25
CA GLY A 50 0.19 8.05 4.29
C GLY A 50 -1.11 8.85 4.27
N PHE A 51 -1.54 9.33 3.11
CA PHE A 51 -2.79 10.06 2.95
C PHE A 51 -4.00 9.23 3.40
N VAL A 52 -4.12 7.98 2.95
CA VAL A 52 -5.24 7.10 3.31
C VAL A 52 -5.31 6.83 4.82
N ALA A 53 -4.16 6.82 5.50
CA ALA A 53 -4.10 6.65 6.94
C ALA A 53 -4.72 7.84 7.71
N VAL A 54 -4.49 9.06 7.24
CA VAL A 54 -4.98 10.29 7.89
C VAL A 54 -6.26 10.87 7.28
N GLN A 55 -6.68 10.37 6.12
CA GLN A 55 -7.90 10.81 5.45
C GLN A 55 -9.15 10.83 6.36
N PRO A 56 -9.40 9.86 7.25
CA PRO A 56 -10.56 9.90 8.15
C PRO A 56 -10.54 11.08 9.13
N GLN A 57 -9.36 11.61 9.45
CA GLN A 57 -9.19 12.71 10.41
C GLN A 57 -9.15 14.08 9.72
N VAL A 58 -8.63 14.15 8.50
CA VAL A 58 -8.42 15.42 7.77
C VAL A 58 -9.56 15.71 6.80
N ALA A 59 -10.17 14.68 6.22
CA ALA A 59 -11.21 14.81 5.21
C ALA A 59 -12.30 13.72 5.38
N PRO A 60 -13.03 13.69 6.52
CA PRO A 60 -14.02 12.64 6.83
C PRO A 60 -15.19 12.57 5.85
N THR A 61 -15.47 13.65 5.11
CA THR A 61 -16.53 13.73 4.10
C THR A 61 -16.14 13.12 2.76
N VAL A 62 -14.85 12.87 2.54
CA VAL A 62 -14.35 12.27 1.30
C VAL A 62 -14.55 10.76 1.35
N LYS A 63 -15.41 10.24 0.48
CA LYS A 63 -15.53 8.80 0.25
C LYS A 63 -14.50 8.40 -0.79
N LEU A 64 -13.57 7.51 -0.40
CA LEU A 64 -12.65 6.92 -1.36
C LEU A 64 -13.44 6.08 -2.38
N PRO A 65 -13.07 6.10 -3.67
CA PRO A 65 -13.77 5.36 -4.72
C PRO A 65 -13.66 3.84 -4.56
N ALA A 66 -12.70 3.37 -3.76
CA ALA A 66 -12.50 1.98 -3.40
C ALA A 66 -12.38 1.82 -1.88
N SER A 67 -12.51 0.59 -1.41
CA SER A 67 -12.31 0.25 0.00
C SER A 67 -10.89 0.59 0.46
N LYS A 68 -10.75 0.93 1.75
CA LYS A 68 -9.48 1.39 2.31
C LYS A 68 -8.36 0.36 2.09
N GLY A 69 -8.66 -0.92 2.27
CA GLY A 69 -7.74 -2.03 2.02
C GLY A 69 -7.33 -2.13 0.55
N THR A 70 -8.24 -1.92 -0.40
CA THR A 70 -7.92 -1.89 -1.83
C THR A 70 -6.95 -0.75 -2.17
N VAL A 71 -7.19 0.46 -1.65
CA VAL A 71 -6.30 1.60 -1.90
C VAL A 71 -4.93 1.38 -1.26
N LEU A 72 -4.88 0.85 -0.03
CA LEU A 72 -3.62 0.52 0.65
C LEU A 72 -2.84 -0.59 -0.08
N LEU A 73 -3.54 -1.58 -0.62
CA LEU A 73 -2.93 -2.64 -1.42
C LEU A 73 -2.28 -2.06 -2.69
N VAL A 74 -3.00 -1.22 -3.44
CA VAL A 74 -2.45 -0.57 -4.64
C VAL A 74 -1.29 0.36 -4.27
N ALA A 75 -1.42 1.13 -3.20
CA ALA A 75 -0.36 2.01 -2.70
C ALA A 75 0.91 1.23 -2.34
N GLY A 76 0.76 0.12 -1.62
CA GLY A 76 1.85 -0.78 -1.29
C GLY A 76 2.45 -1.47 -2.52
N ALA A 77 1.63 -1.83 -3.51
CA ALA A 77 2.11 -2.47 -4.75
C ALA A 77 2.91 -1.49 -5.61
N LEU A 78 2.48 -0.23 -5.70
CA LEU A 78 3.24 0.85 -6.34
C LEU A 78 4.53 1.15 -5.57
N ALA A 79 4.45 1.18 -4.23
CA ALA A 79 5.61 1.34 -3.35
C ALA A 79 6.66 0.26 -3.61
N ALA A 80 6.28 -1.01 -3.47
CA ALA A 80 7.14 -2.16 -3.67
C ALA A 80 7.62 -2.29 -5.12
N GLY A 81 6.72 -2.09 -6.09
CA GLY A 81 7.04 -2.12 -7.50
C GLY A 81 8.10 -1.09 -7.88
N GLY A 82 7.97 0.16 -7.39
CA GLY A 82 8.96 1.21 -7.64
C GLY A 82 10.36 0.85 -7.09
N PHE A 83 10.42 0.31 -5.87
CA PHE A 83 11.69 -0.11 -5.26
C PHE A 83 12.27 -1.38 -5.90
N VAL A 84 11.44 -2.36 -6.28
CA VAL A 84 11.90 -3.57 -6.98
C VAL A 84 12.42 -3.24 -8.37
N ILE A 85 11.70 -2.41 -9.14
CA ILE A 85 12.17 -1.97 -10.46
C ILE A 85 13.47 -1.19 -10.30
N ALA A 86 13.55 -0.29 -9.32
CA ALA A 86 14.79 0.43 -9.01
C ALA A 86 15.95 -0.53 -8.74
N GLY A 87 15.73 -1.56 -7.91
CA GLY A 87 16.72 -2.60 -7.62
C GLY A 87 17.10 -3.47 -8.82
N LEU A 88 16.18 -3.73 -9.75
CA LEU A 88 16.46 -4.48 -10.98
C LEU A 88 17.30 -3.66 -11.98
N THR A 89 17.06 -2.35 -12.11
CA THR A 89 17.97 -1.44 -12.83
C THR A 89 19.36 -1.37 -12.19
N PHE A 90 19.48 -1.79 -10.93
CA PHE A 90 20.67 -1.66 -10.09
C PHE A 90 21.56 -2.91 -10.04
N ILE A 91 21.12 -4.05 -10.58
CA ILE A 91 21.89 -5.31 -10.59
C ILE A 91 23.27 -5.17 -11.27
N ASN A 92 23.48 -4.14 -12.09
CA ASN A 92 24.78 -3.82 -12.70
C ASN A 92 25.76 -3.03 -11.80
N TYR A 93 25.36 -2.54 -10.62
CA TYR A 93 26.12 -1.55 -9.83
C TYR A 93 26.44 -1.93 -8.37
N VAL A 94 26.21 -3.20 -8.00
CA VAL A 94 26.40 -3.73 -6.62
C VAL A 94 27.82 -3.55 -6.05
N PHE A 95 28.81 -3.26 -6.89
CA PHE A 95 30.20 -3.08 -6.45
C PHE A 95 30.67 -1.61 -6.30
N ALA A 96 29.85 -0.61 -6.64
CA ALA A 96 30.33 0.77 -6.81
C ALA A 96 29.74 1.82 -5.84
N LEU A 97 28.71 1.49 -5.06
CA LEU A 97 28.05 2.46 -4.18
C LEU A 97 28.59 2.47 -2.76
N THR A 98 28.72 3.68 -2.21
CA THR A 98 29.03 3.94 -0.81
C THR A 98 28.00 3.21 0.06
N ARG A 99 28.50 2.35 0.96
CA ARG A 99 27.74 1.44 1.84
C ARG A 99 26.48 2.05 2.48
N ILE A 100 26.44 3.36 2.68
CA ILE A 100 25.31 4.11 3.24
C ILE A 100 24.06 4.12 2.33
N PHE A 101 24.21 4.27 1.01
CA PHE A 101 23.06 4.37 0.10
C PHE A 101 22.39 3.02 -0.13
N SER A 102 23.17 1.93 -0.14
CA SER A 102 22.63 0.57 -0.14
C SER A 102 21.74 0.32 1.08
N ILE A 103 22.19 0.72 2.27
CA ILE A 103 21.39 0.54 3.50
C ILE A 103 20.08 1.33 3.44
N LEU A 104 20.10 2.56 2.95
CA LEU A 104 18.88 3.38 2.79
C LEU A 104 17.90 2.77 1.79
N PHE A 105 18.42 2.20 0.69
CA PHE A 105 17.60 1.45 -0.26
C PHE A 105 16.93 0.25 0.40
N ASP A 106 17.70 -0.57 1.11
CA ASP A 106 17.20 -1.78 1.76
C ASP A 106 16.09 -1.43 2.77
N ILE A 107 16.28 -0.34 3.54
CA ILE A 107 15.25 0.16 4.46
C ILE A 107 13.98 0.57 3.70
N GLY A 108 14.11 1.32 2.60
CA GLY A 108 12.98 1.73 1.77
C GLY A 108 12.24 0.55 1.13
N LEU A 109 13.00 -0.41 0.61
CA LEU A 109 12.47 -1.65 0.03
C LEU A 109 11.72 -2.46 1.09
N VAL A 110 12.33 -2.71 2.26
CA VAL A 110 11.67 -3.43 3.35
C VAL A 110 10.42 -2.70 3.82
N ALA A 111 10.46 -1.37 3.99
CA ALA A 111 9.29 -0.58 4.36
C ALA A 111 8.16 -0.70 3.32
N SER A 112 8.49 -0.69 2.03
CA SER A 112 7.52 -0.83 0.94
C SER A 112 6.89 -2.23 0.89
N LEU A 113 7.67 -3.27 1.14
CA LEU A 113 7.17 -4.66 1.21
C LEU A 113 6.29 -4.88 2.43
N VAL A 114 6.67 -4.33 3.60
CA VAL A 114 5.85 -4.38 4.81
C VAL A 114 4.55 -3.58 4.62
N LEU A 115 4.61 -2.44 3.92
CA LEU A 115 3.43 -1.66 3.56
C LEU A 115 2.48 -2.45 2.65
N LEU A 116 3.01 -3.08 1.60
CA LEU A 116 2.27 -3.97 0.72
C LEU A 116 1.62 -5.12 1.49
N TRP A 117 2.38 -5.76 2.38
CA TRP A 117 1.89 -6.85 3.21
C TRP A 117 0.71 -6.42 4.08
N PHE A 118 0.79 -5.27 4.76
CA PHE A 118 -0.34 -4.77 5.53
C PHE A 118 -1.53 -4.33 4.66
N GLY A 119 -1.27 -3.74 3.48
CA GLY A 119 -2.32 -3.45 2.49
C GLY A 119 -3.06 -4.71 2.06
N TRP A 120 -2.33 -5.81 1.83
CA TRP A 120 -2.91 -7.12 1.52
C TRP A 120 -3.75 -7.68 2.66
N GLN A 121 -3.28 -7.59 3.90
CA GLN A 121 -4.08 -8.02 5.07
C GLN A 121 -5.37 -7.20 5.21
N ALA A 122 -5.30 -5.88 5.01
CA ALA A 122 -6.47 -5.00 5.05
C ALA A 122 -7.47 -5.36 3.93
N TYR A 123 -6.98 -5.65 2.73
CA TYR A 123 -7.79 -6.08 1.60
C TYR A 123 -8.51 -7.42 1.87
N GLN A 124 -7.80 -8.41 2.42
CA GLN A 124 -8.40 -9.71 2.78
C GLN A 124 -9.47 -9.59 3.86
N ALA A 125 -9.26 -8.72 4.86
CA ALA A 125 -10.24 -8.44 5.90
C ALA A 125 -11.53 -7.77 5.36
N GLU A 126 -11.46 -7.13 4.20
CA GLU A 126 -12.61 -6.56 3.50
C GLU A 126 -13.29 -7.58 2.59
N GLN A 127 -12.53 -8.46 1.92
CA GLN A 127 -13.06 -9.58 1.13
C GLN A 127 -13.81 -10.63 1.98
N GLY A 128 -13.35 -10.89 3.21
CA GLY A 128 -14.05 -11.79 4.13
C GLY A 128 -15.44 -11.29 4.58
N LYS A 129 -15.82 -10.05 4.22
CA LYS A 129 -17.13 -9.45 4.51
C LYS A 129 -18.07 -9.46 3.31
N THR A 130 -17.70 -10.07 2.19
CA THR A 130 -18.63 -10.27 1.08
C THR A 130 -19.78 -11.15 1.60
N PRO A 131 -21.05 -10.70 1.54
CA PRO A 131 -22.17 -11.56 1.86
C PRO A 131 -22.09 -12.77 0.95
N ALA A 132 -22.11 -13.98 1.52
CA ALA A 132 -22.39 -15.18 0.76
C ALA A 132 -23.64 -14.88 -0.10
N ALA A 133 -23.55 -15.16 -1.41
CA ALA A 133 -24.68 -14.95 -2.32
C ALA A 133 -25.96 -15.52 -1.68
N PRO A 134 -27.11 -14.82 -1.78
CA PRO A 134 -28.35 -15.31 -1.18
C PRO A 134 -28.56 -16.76 -1.63
N PRO A 135 -28.90 -17.70 -0.72
CA PRO A 135 -29.19 -19.07 -1.12
C PRO A 135 -30.26 -19.03 -2.23
N PRO A 136 -30.12 -19.85 -3.29
CA PRO A 136 -31.11 -19.89 -4.37
C PRO A 136 -32.51 -20.00 -3.76
N ALA A 137 -33.41 -19.08 -4.14
CA ALA A 137 -34.78 -19.12 -3.67
C ALA A 137 -35.38 -20.50 -3.95
N ALA A 138 -35.91 -21.14 -2.90
CA ALA A 138 -36.51 -22.46 -3.01
C ALA A 138 -37.58 -22.46 -4.12
N PRO A 139 -37.66 -23.53 -4.94
CA PRO A 139 -38.68 -23.62 -5.99
C PRO A 139 -40.07 -23.48 -5.38
N PRO A 140 -40.99 -22.75 -6.06
CA PRO A 140 -42.33 -22.50 -5.53
C PRO A 140 -43.07 -23.81 -5.24
N PRO A 141 -43.85 -23.89 -4.15
CA PRO A 141 -44.62 -25.09 -3.83
C PRO A 141 -45.51 -25.49 -5.00
N ALA A 142 -45.48 -26.78 -5.37
CA ALA A 142 -46.36 -27.31 -6.41
C ALA A 142 -47.82 -27.04 -6.02
N ALA A 143 -48.57 -26.42 -6.94
CA ALA A 143 -49.98 -26.14 -6.74
C ALA A 143 -50.74 -27.44 -6.43
N PRO A 144 -51.69 -27.43 -5.47
CA PRO A 144 -52.46 -28.62 -5.14
C PRO A 144 -53.26 -29.10 -6.36
N PRO A 145 -53.41 -30.43 -6.53
CA PRO A 145 -54.14 -30.99 -7.66
C PRO A 145 -55.60 -30.52 -7.62
N ALA A 146 -56.07 -30.02 -8.76
CA ALA A 146 -57.48 -29.66 -8.95
C ALA A 146 -58.36 -30.91 -8.80
N ALA A 147 -59.46 -30.76 -8.05
CA ALA A 147 -60.43 -31.82 -7.79
C ALA A 147 -61.32 -32.12 -9.01
#